data_AF-A0A838XW66-F1
#
_entry.id   AF-A0A838XW66-F1
#
_cell.length_a   1.000
_cell.length_b   1.000
_cell.length_c   1.000
_cell.angle_alpha   90.00
_cell.angle_beta   90.00
_cell.angle_gamma   90.00
#
_symmetry.space_group_name_H-M   'P 1'
#
loop_
_entity.id
_entity.type
_entity.pdbx_description
1 polymer ?
#
loop_
_entity_poly.entity_id
_entity_poly.type
_entity_poly.pdbx_seq_one_letter_code
_entity_poly.pdbx_strand_id
1 'polypeptide(L)'
;MGNAALSIFLGVLFNYFFNPSKNFFSRRINTLPLQIGIVLLGATISLPYALNVSAEYLPWVSFFVIASFIAGLILGKILGIHQRIAFLLSSGAAICGGTAMAAVAPIIKAKPQELLIAMTIVFLLNAIAIALFPIVGSYFEMTNFEFGAWSALAIHDTSSVIGSAVTYSSESAQVAATLKLGRTLWLIPLILIANWIFNKQAKAAKFPRFIIFFVAAITLNT
;
A
#
# COMPACT_ATOMS: atom_id res chain seq x y z
N MET A 1 24.51 0.69 2.41
CA MET A 1 23.78 0.73 3.69
C MET A 1 22.31 0.89 3.36
N GLY A 2 21.45 -0.12 3.54
CA GLY A 2 20.05 0.02 3.09
C GLY A 2 19.49 -1.25 2.48
N ASN A 3 19.19 -2.23 3.34
CA ASN A 3 18.35 -3.35 2.95
C ASN A 3 17.14 -3.33 3.90
N ALA A 4 16.00 -2.89 3.36
CA ALA A 4 14.76 -2.75 4.12
C ALA A 4 14.30 -4.09 4.73
N ALA A 5 14.58 -5.21 4.04
CA ALA A 5 14.31 -6.55 4.55
C ALA A 5 15.12 -6.82 5.83
N LEU A 6 16.42 -6.50 5.82
CA LEU A 6 17.32 -6.66 6.95
C LEU A 6 16.88 -5.83 8.16
N SER A 7 16.44 -4.59 7.95
CA SER A 7 15.92 -3.73 9.02
C SER A 7 14.64 -4.29 9.66
N ILE A 8 13.70 -4.79 8.86
CA ILE A 8 12.47 -5.42 9.37
C ILE A 8 12.82 -6.71 10.11
N PHE A 9 13.68 -7.56 9.53
CA PHE A 9 14.07 -8.83 10.12
C PHE A 9 14.75 -8.64 11.48
N LEU A 10 15.69 -7.69 11.58
CA LEU A 10 16.34 -7.33 12.84
C LEU A 10 15.34 -6.79 13.87
N GLY A 11 14.35 -6.00 13.45
CA GLY A 11 13.29 -5.51 14.33
C GLY A 11 12.40 -6.63 14.89
N VAL A 12 12.06 -7.62 14.05
CA VAL A 12 11.29 -8.81 14.46
C VAL A 12 12.11 -9.66 15.43
N LEU A 13 13.38 -9.94 15.11
CA LEU A 13 14.28 -10.70 16.00
C LEU A 13 14.47 -10.00 17.34
N PHE A 14 14.68 -8.67 17.32
CA PHE A 14 14.81 -7.88 18.54
C PHE A 14 13.56 -8.00 19.43
N ASN A 15 12.37 -7.89 18.85
CA ASN A 15 11.13 -8.05 19.61
C ASN A 15 10.97 -9.48 20.16
N TYR A 16 11.34 -10.49 19.38
CA TYR A 16 11.27 -11.89 19.79
C TYR A 16 12.22 -12.22 20.94
N PHE A 17 13.47 -11.77 20.90
CA PHE A 17 14.48 -12.09 21.92
C PHE A 17 14.37 -11.24 23.18
N PHE A 18 14.09 -9.94 23.04
CA PHE A 18 14.15 -9.01 24.18
C PHE A 18 12.79 -8.72 24.80
N ASN A 19 11.70 -9.13 24.16
CA ASN A 19 10.30 -8.92 24.55
C ASN A 19 10.09 -7.58 25.31
N PRO A 20 10.51 -6.45 24.70
CA PRO A 20 10.61 -5.18 25.39
C PRO A 20 9.26 -4.75 25.96
N SER A 21 9.29 -4.08 27.13
CA SER A 21 8.05 -3.63 27.77
C SER A 21 7.25 -2.72 26.84
N LYS A 22 5.93 -2.64 27.04
CA LYS A 22 5.04 -1.78 26.23
C LYS A 22 5.44 -0.29 26.24
N ASN A 23 6.27 0.14 27.19
CA ASN A 23 6.78 1.50 27.33
C ASN A 23 8.15 1.73 26.64
N PHE A 24 8.74 0.70 26.04
CA PHE A 24 10.05 0.77 25.37
C PHE A 24 10.05 1.73 24.18
N PHE A 25 8.98 1.72 23.38
CA PHE A 25 8.78 2.74 22.34
C PHE A 25 8.19 4.02 22.96
N SER A 26 9.07 4.89 23.44
CA SER A 26 8.72 6.19 24.03
C SER A 26 8.20 7.21 22.99
N ARG A 27 8.59 7.09 21.72
CA ARG A 27 8.15 7.98 20.63
C ARG A 27 7.49 7.21 19.51
N ARG A 28 6.20 7.49 19.28
CA ARG A 28 5.46 7.03 18.12
C ARG A 28 5.85 7.91 16.92
N ILE A 29 6.70 7.38 16.04
CA ILE A 29 6.99 8.03 14.75
C ILE A 29 5.73 7.87 13.88
N ASN A 30 5.25 8.98 13.33
CA ASN A 30 4.08 9.01 12.46
C ASN A 30 4.47 8.62 11.02
N THR A 31 3.50 8.57 10.11
CA THR A 31 3.73 8.25 8.69
C THR A 31 4.42 9.37 7.90
N LEU A 32 4.88 10.43 8.56
CA LEU A 32 5.40 11.63 7.91
C LEU A 32 6.70 11.38 7.12
N PRO A 33 7.68 10.58 7.60
CA PRO A 33 8.89 10.29 6.82
C PRO A 33 8.57 9.58 5.49
N LEU A 34 7.63 8.63 5.50
CA LEU A 34 7.18 7.95 4.29
C LEU A 34 6.46 8.91 3.34
N GLN A 35 5.59 9.77 3.87
CA GLN A 35 4.90 10.78 3.06
C GLN A 35 5.88 11.75 2.41
N ILE A 36 6.91 12.20 3.15
CA ILE A 36 7.98 13.05 2.60
C ILE A 36 8.73 12.30 1.49
N GLY A 37 9.13 11.04 1.72
CA GLY A 37 9.82 10.23 0.72
C GLY A 37 9.01 10.08 -0.58
N ILE A 38 7.69 9.85 -0.47
CA ILE A 38 6.79 9.78 -1.63
C ILE A 38 6.76 11.12 -2.38
N VAL A 39 6.62 12.24 -1.67
CA VAL A 39 6.60 13.58 -2.29
C VAL A 39 7.92 13.86 -3.02
N LEU A 40 9.06 13.52 -2.41
CA LEU A 40 10.37 13.68 -3.04
C LEU A 40 10.56 12.78 -4.26
N LEU A 41 10.03 11.55 -4.25
CA LEU A 41 9.98 10.70 -5.45
C LEU A 41 9.14 11.34 -6.56
N GLY A 42 8.07 12.07 -6.22
CA GLY A 42 7.31 12.86 -7.20
C GLY A 42 8.17 13.88 -7.92
N ALA A 43 9.10 14.52 -7.20
CA ALA A 43 10.04 15.48 -7.78
C ALA A 43 11.11 14.84 -8.69
N THR A 44 11.17 13.51 -8.80
CA THR A 44 12.07 12.80 -9.73
C THR A 44 11.35 12.28 -10.97
N ILE A 45 10.02 12.39 -11.02
CA ILE A 45 9.18 11.89 -12.13
C ILE A 45 8.88 13.05 -13.06
N SER A 46 9.08 12.88 -14.37
CA SER A 46 8.74 13.90 -15.36
C SER A 46 7.22 14.00 -15.56
N LEU A 47 6.70 15.23 -15.67
CA LEU A 47 5.26 15.46 -15.86
C LEU A 47 4.69 14.72 -17.09
N PRO A 48 5.34 14.72 -18.27
CA PRO A 48 4.84 13.98 -19.43
C PRO A 48 4.76 12.46 -19.21
N TYR A 49 5.71 11.89 -18.45
CA TYR A 49 5.68 10.48 -18.09
C TYR A 49 4.51 10.19 -17.13
N ALA A 50 4.33 11.03 -16.10
CA ALA A 50 3.22 10.89 -15.16
C ALA A 50 1.84 11.02 -15.85
N LEU A 51 1.69 11.94 -16.80
CA LEU A 51 0.44 12.14 -17.54
C LEU A 51 0.12 10.98 -18.49
N ASN A 52 1.10 10.50 -19.25
CA ASN A 52 0.90 9.34 -20.13
C ASN A 52 0.59 8.08 -19.31
N VAL A 53 1.37 7.81 -18.27
CA VAL A 53 1.15 6.65 -17.40
C VAL A 53 -0.18 6.76 -16.66
N SER A 54 -0.59 7.96 -16.20
CA SER A 54 -1.89 8.09 -15.55
C SER A 54 -3.04 7.87 -16.54
N ALA A 55 -3.04 8.50 -17.71
CA ALA A 55 -4.16 8.38 -18.66
C ALA A 55 -4.33 6.96 -19.23
N GLU A 56 -3.23 6.30 -19.58
CA GLU A 56 -3.25 4.96 -20.18
C GLU A 56 -3.53 3.87 -19.13
N TYR A 57 -2.98 4.00 -17.93
CA TYR A 57 -3.08 2.95 -16.91
C TYR A 57 -4.28 3.12 -15.99
N LEU A 58 -4.96 4.29 -15.95
CA LEU A 58 -6.12 4.48 -15.08
C LEU A 58 -7.21 3.44 -15.32
N PRO A 59 -7.65 3.13 -16.56
CA PRO A 59 -8.68 2.11 -16.79
C PRO A 59 -8.26 0.72 -16.30
N TRP A 60 -7.01 0.32 -16.57
CA TRP A 60 -6.46 -0.97 -16.16
C TRP A 60 -6.31 -1.08 -14.64
N VAL A 61 -5.82 -0.02 -14.00
CA VAL A 61 -5.72 0.09 -12.54
C VAL A 61 -7.10 0.03 -11.91
N SER A 62 -8.09 0.72 -12.49
CA SER A 62 -9.47 0.71 -12.03
C SER A 62 -10.06 -0.69 -12.07
N PHE A 63 -9.91 -1.36 -13.21
CA PHE A 63 -10.33 -2.74 -13.38
C PHE A 63 -9.65 -3.66 -12.37
N PHE A 64 -8.33 -3.54 -12.19
CA PHE A 64 -7.60 -4.33 -11.20
C PHE A 64 -8.09 -4.09 -9.77
N VAL A 65 -8.29 -2.84 -9.36
CA VAL A 65 -8.75 -2.49 -8.01
C VAL A 65 -10.13 -3.11 -7.77
N ILE A 66 -11.06 -2.94 -8.70
CA ILE A 66 -12.43 -3.48 -8.57
C ILE A 66 -12.40 -5.01 -8.57
N ALA A 67 -11.69 -5.62 -9.52
CA ALA A 67 -11.60 -7.07 -9.64
C ALA A 67 -10.95 -7.71 -8.41
N SER A 68 -9.81 -7.18 -7.94
CA SER A 68 -9.12 -7.68 -6.75
C SER A 68 -9.94 -7.48 -5.48
N PHE A 69 -10.64 -6.35 -5.33
CA PHE A 69 -11.51 -6.10 -4.20
C PHE A 69 -12.69 -7.08 -4.16
N ILE A 70 -13.39 -7.25 -5.29
CA ILE A 70 -14.52 -8.19 -5.39
C ILE A 70 -14.04 -9.63 -5.20
N ALA A 71 -12.92 -10.02 -5.82
CA ALA A 71 -12.32 -11.34 -5.65
C ALA A 71 -11.98 -11.61 -4.17
N GLY A 72 -11.39 -10.63 -3.48
CA GLY A 72 -11.10 -10.73 -2.04
C GLY A 72 -12.35 -10.95 -1.19
N LEU A 73 -13.45 -10.25 -1.50
CA LEU A 73 -14.73 -10.42 -0.80
C LEU A 73 -15.34 -11.80 -1.06
N ILE A 74 -15.29 -12.28 -2.31
CA ILE A 74 -15.79 -13.60 -2.70
C ILE A 74 -14.98 -14.69 -2.01
N LEU A 75 -13.65 -14.62 -2.08
CA LEU A 75 -12.76 -15.57 -1.42
C LEU A 75 -12.97 -15.57 0.09
N GLY A 76 -13.10 -14.40 0.72
CA GLY A 76 -13.40 -14.29 2.14
C GLY A 76 -14.71 -14.97 2.50
N LYS A 77 -15.75 -14.85 1.66
CA LYS A 77 -17.03 -15.54 1.85
C LYS A 77 -16.91 -17.06 1.69
N ILE A 78 -16.19 -17.53 0.67
CA ILE A 78 -15.97 -18.96 0.41
C ILE A 78 -15.21 -19.61 1.57
N LEU A 79 -14.20 -18.90 2.10
CA LEU A 79 -13.36 -19.37 3.21
C LEU A 79 -14.02 -19.21 4.59
N GLY A 80 -15.26 -18.69 4.67
CA GLY A 80 -15.96 -18.49 5.93
C GLY A 80 -15.37 -17.39 6.82
N ILE A 81 -14.61 -16.45 6.26
CA ILE A 81 -14.00 -15.33 6.99
C ILE A 81 -15.10 -14.33 7.38
N HIS A 82 -15.02 -13.80 8.61
CA HIS A 82 -15.91 -12.73 9.05
C HIS A 82 -15.93 -11.55 8.08
N GLN A 83 -17.14 -11.10 7.71
CA GLN A 83 -17.37 -10.09 6.67
C GLN A 83 -16.53 -8.82 6.86
N ARG A 84 -16.34 -8.37 8.10
CA ARG A 84 -15.52 -7.19 8.40
C ARG A 84 -14.04 -7.41 8.11
N ILE A 85 -13.48 -8.54 8.52
CA ILE A 85 -12.09 -8.90 8.23
C ILE A 85 -11.89 -9.09 6.73
N ALA A 86 -12.82 -9.77 6.05
CA ALA A 86 -12.79 -9.92 4.60
C ALA A 86 -12.81 -8.56 3.88
N PHE A 87 -13.65 -7.62 4.33
CA PHE A 87 -13.70 -6.26 3.77
C PHE A 87 -12.42 -5.48 4.03
N LEU A 88 -11.85 -5.58 5.24
CA LEU A 88 -10.57 -4.96 5.58
C LEU A 88 -9.46 -5.51 4.68
N LEU A 89 -9.27 -6.83 4.64
CA LEU A 89 -8.25 -7.48 3.80
C LEU A 89 -8.42 -7.11 2.33
N SER A 90 -9.64 -7.14 1.79
CA SER A 90 -9.91 -6.79 0.39
C SER A 90 -9.60 -5.32 0.11
N SER A 91 -9.99 -4.40 1.01
CA SER A 91 -9.69 -2.97 0.87
C SER A 91 -8.20 -2.67 0.91
N GLY A 92 -7.48 -3.34 1.82
CA GLY A 92 -6.03 -3.18 1.94
C GLY A 92 -5.29 -3.78 0.76
N ALA A 93 -5.67 -4.97 0.32
CA ALA A 93 -5.00 -5.66 -0.77
C ALA A 93 -5.16 -4.94 -2.12
N ALA A 94 -6.34 -4.39 -2.39
CA ALA A 94 -6.65 -3.75 -3.67
C ALA A 94 -6.00 -2.36 -3.83
N ILE A 95 -5.83 -1.60 -2.74
CA ILE A 95 -5.48 -0.17 -2.82
C ILE A 95 -4.07 0.11 -2.28
N CYS A 96 -3.93 0.30 -0.98
CA CYS A 96 -2.71 0.82 -0.34
C CYS A 96 -2.47 0.25 1.06
N GLY A 97 -2.95 -0.97 1.32
CA GLY A 97 -2.61 -1.74 2.51
C GLY A 97 -3.26 -1.18 3.78
N GLY A 98 -2.44 -0.96 4.82
CA GLY A 98 -2.94 -0.58 6.14
C GLY A 98 -3.67 0.77 6.18
N THR A 99 -3.32 1.71 5.28
CA THR A 99 -3.99 3.01 5.20
C THR A 99 -5.43 2.90 4.70
N ALA A 100 -5.70 2.02 3.73
CA ALA A 100 -7.06 1.74 3.28
C ALA A 100 -7.89 1.06 4.39
N MET A 101 -7.31 0.06 5.06
CA MET A 101 -7.97 -0.64 6.17
C MET A 101 -8.37 0.31 7.31
N ALA A 102 -7.44 1.19 7.72
CA ALA A 102 -7.68 2.16 8.77
C ALA A 102 -8.77 3.18 8.38
N ALA A 103 -8.88 3.53 7.10
CA ALA A 103 -9.89 4.47 6.60
C ALA A 103 -11.29 3.84 6.56
N VAL A 104 -11.41 2.56 6.17
CA VAL A 104 -12.71 1.88 6.06
C VAL A 104 -13.19 1.28 7.38
N ALA A 105 -12.28 0.94 8.30
CA ALA A 105 -12.60 0.37 9.61
C ALA A 105 -13.72 1.10 10.37
N PRO A 106 -13.69 2.44 10.54
CA PRO A 106 -14.78 3.16 11.23
C PRO A 106 -16.10 3.11 10.45
N ILE A 107 -16.06 3.02 9.12
CA ILE A 107 -17.24 3.01 8.24
C ILE A 107 -18.01 1.70 8.40
N ILE A 108 -17.30 0.57 8.35
CA ILE A 108 -17.88 -0.77 8.53
C ILE A 108 -18.03 -1.15 10.02
N LYS A 109 -17.72 -0.22 10.93
CA LYS A 109 -17.73 -0.40 12.39
C LYS A 109 -16.89 -1.60 12.86
N ALA A 110 -15.73 -1.79 12.23
CA ALA A 110 -14.79 -2.85 12.61
C ALA A 110 -14.26 -2.64 14.04
N LYS A 111 -14.15 -3.74 14.79
CA LYS A 111 -13.51 -3.72 16.11
C LYS A 111 -12.01 -3.44 15.94
N PRO A 112 -11.36 -2.74 16.88
CA PRO A 112 -9.92 -2.52 16.83
C PRO A 112 -9.10 -3.81 16.67
N GLN A 113 -9.57 -4.90 17.28
CA GLN A 113 -8.96 -6.23 17.15
C GLN A 113 -9.03 -6.77 15.72
N GLU A 114 -10.15 -6.60 15.00
CA GLU A 114 -10.32 -7.05 13.61
C GLU A 114 -9.38 -6.28 12.67
N LEU A 115 -9.26 -4.96 12.86
CA LEU A 115 -8.30 -4.13 12.14
C LEU A 115 -6.86 -4.57 12.41
N LEU A 116 -6.51 -4.80 13.67
CA LEU A 116 -5.17 -5.20 14.07
C LEU A 116 -4.79 -6.57 13.48
N ILE A 117 -5.71 -7.54 13.48
CA ILE A 117 -5.50 -8.85 12.86
C ILE A 117 -5.26 -8.69 11.35
N ALA A 118 -6.14 -7.98 10.65
CA ALA A 118 -6.01 -7.78 9.20
C ALA A 118 -4.70 -7.07 8.82
N MET A 119 -4.32 -6.03 9.57
CA MET A 119 -3.06 -5.32 9.36
C MET A 119 -1.85 -6.22 9.64
N THR A 120 -1.90 -7.03 10.69
CA THR A 120 -0.81 -7.96 11.04
C THR A 120 -0.57 -8.97 9.94
N ILE A 121 -1.63 -9.59 9.42
CA ILE A 121 -1.53 -10.54 8.30
C ILE A 121 -0.86 -9.88 7.10
N VAL A 122 -1.33 -8.70 6.69
CA VAL A 122 -0.78 -8.01 5.53
C VAL A 122 0.67 -7.57 5.74
N PHE A 123 1.02 -7.06 6.91
CA PHE A 123 2.41 -6.67 7.18
C PHE A 123 3.36 -7.86 7.22
N LEU A 124 2.92 -9.01 7.74
CA LEU A 124 3.72 -10.23 7.69
C LEU A 124 3.96 -10.69 6.26
N LEU A 125 2.91 -10.72 5.43
CA LEU A 125 3.03 -11.06 4.01
C LEU A 125 3.95 -10.08 3.26
N ASN A 126 3.83 -8.78 3.56
CA ASN A 126 4.68 -7.76 2.97
C ASN A 126 6.15 -7.90 3.38
N ALA A 127 6.43 -8.22 4.65
CA ALA A 127 7.80 -8.46 5.13
C ALA A 127 8.44 -9.62 4.37
N ILE A 128 7.69 -10.71 4.16
CA ILE A 128 8.11 -11.84 3.33
C ILE A 128 8.34 -11.39 1.88
N ALA A 129 7.42 -10.60 1.33
CA ALA A 129 7.49 -10.14 -0.05
C ALA A 129 8.73 -9.28 -0.34
N ILE A 130 9.11 -8.37 0.57
CA ILE A 130 10.31 -7.52 0.38
C ILE A 130 11.57 -8.37 0.14
N ALA A 131 11.68 -9.52 0.80
CA ALA A 131 12.83 -10.42 0.64
C ALA A 131 12.68 -11.34 -0.59
N LEU A 132 11.51 -11.94 -0.79
CA LEU A 132 11.31 -12.96 -1.82
C LEU A 132 11.17 -12.38 -3.22
N PHE A 133 10.51 -11.22 -3.37
CA PHE A 133 10.19 -10.67 -4.69
C PHE A 133 11.45 -10.41 -5.52
N PRO A 134 12.48 -9.70 -5.03
CA PRO A 134 13.70 -9.46 -5.82
C PRO A 134 14.36 -10.75 -6.30
N ILE A 135 14.38 -11.80 -5.46
CA ILE A 135 14.93 -13.12 -5.81
C ILE A 135 14.15 -13.75 -6.96
N VAL A 136 12.82 -13.73 -6.87
CA VAL A 136 11.93 -14.26 -7.92
C VAL A 136 12.08 -13.44 -9.20
N GLY A 137 12.13 -12.11 -9.10
CA GLY A 137 12.33 -11.23 -10.24
C GLY A 137 13.62 -11.51 -10.98
N SER A 138 14.72 -11.69 -10.24
CA SER A 138 16.03 -12.01 -10.83
C SER A 138 16.04 -13.40 -11.44
N TYR A 139 15.36 -14.38 -10.81
CA TYR A 139 15.25 -15.74 -11.34
C TYR A 139 14.50 -15.80 -12.69
N PHE A 140 13.46 -14.97 -12.84
CA PHE A 140 12.71 -14.84 -14.10
C PHE A 140 13.30 -13.79 -15.06
N GLU A 141 14.46 -13.21 -14.74
CA GLU A 141 15.13 -12.17 -15.54
C GLU A 141 14.20 -11.00 -15.92
N MET A 142 13.33 -10.59 -15.00
CA MET A 142 12.36 -9.53 -15.24
C MET A 142 13.04 -8.21 -15.60
N THR A 143 12.50 -7.49 -16.56
CA THR A 143 12.90 -6.10 -16.81
C THR A 143 12.54 -5.21 -15.62
N ASN A 144 13.21 -4.04 -15.51
CA ASN A 144 12.90 -3.05 -14.47
C ASN A 144 11.42 -2.64 -14.46
N PHE A 145 10.81 -2.55 -15.64
CA PHE A 145 9.40 -2.22 -15.77
C PHE A 145 8.51 -3.35 -15.25
N GLU A 146 8.76 -4.59 -15.69
CA GLU A 146 7.97 -5.76 -15.26
C GLU A 146 8.06 -5.97 -13.75
N PHE A 147 9.25 -5.87 -13.18
CA PHE A 147 9.44 -6.00 -11.74
C PHE A 147 8.72 -4.88 -10.97
N GLY A 148 8.86 -3.63 -11.42
CA GLY A 148 8.18 -2.48 -10.83
C GLY A 148 6.65 -2.63 -10.88
N ALA A 149 6.11 -3.08 -12.01
CA ALA A 149 4.68 -3.32 -12.18
C ALA A 149 4.19 -4.49 -11.31
N TRP A 150 4.89 -5.61 -11.33
CA TRP A 150 4.56 -6.81 -10.56
C TRP A 150 4.59 -6.57 -9.05
N SER A 151 5.66 -5.94 -8.56
CA SER A 151 5.78 -5.58 -7.14
C SER A 151 4.68 -4.61 -6.70
N ALA A 152 4.35 -3.59 -7.52
CA ALA A 152 3.24 -2.67 -7.24
C ALA A 152 1.87 -3.34 -7.29
N LEU A 153 1.71 -4.39 -8.09
CA LEU A 153 0.49 -5.18 -8.21
C LEU A 153 0.25 -6.09 -7.01
N ALA A 154 1.28 -6.83 -6.59
CA ALA A 154 1.13 -7.95 -5.66
C ALA A 154 1.48 -7.59 -4.21
N ILE A 155 2.38 -6.63 -3.95
CA ILE A 155 2.70 -6.21 -2.58
C ILE A 155 1.67 -5.19 -2.11
N HIS A 156 1.11 -5.38 -0.92
CA HIS A 156 -0.10 -4.66 -0.49
C HIS A 156 0.16 -3.27 0.10
N ASP A 157 1.37 -2.99 0.60
CA ASP A 157 1.72 -1.70 1.21
C ASP A 157 2.78 -0.95 0.42
N THR A 158 2.59 0.37 0.27
CA THR A 158 3.50 1.24 -0.51
C THR A 158 4.93 1.19 0.00
N SER A 159 5.16 1.19 1.32
CA SER A 159 6.52 1.15 1.86
C SER A 159 7.25 -0.15 1.51
N SER A 160 6.50 -1.26 1.49
CA SER A 160 7.02 -2.59 1.19
C SER A 160 7.25 -2.78 -0.31
N VAL A 161 6.35 -2.24 -1.15
CA VAL A 161 6.53 -2.15 -2.60
C VAL A 161 7.83 -1.42 -2.92
N ILE A 162 8.03 -0.22 -2.38
CA ILE A 162 9.23 0.57 -2.63
C ILE A 162 10.48 -0.12 -2.07
N GLY A 163 10.40 -0.70 -0.87
CA GLY A 163 11.50 -1.47 -0.29
C GLY A 163 11.95 -2.64 -1.19
N SER A 164 11.01 -3.39 -1.74
CA SER A 164 11.28 -4.45 -2.71
C SER A 164 11.84 -3.91 -4.03
N ALA A 165 11.21 -2.87 -4.57
CA ALA A 165 11.55 -2.30 -5.87
C ALA A 165 12.96 -1.69 -5.89
N VAL A 166 13.33 -0.92 -4.87
CA VAL A 166 14.68 -0.33 -4.73
C VAL A 166 15.74 -1.42 -4.58
N THR A 167 15.40 -2.55 -3.95
CA THR A 167 16.33 -3.70 -3.84
C THR A 167 16.62 -4.32 -5.21
N TYR A 168 15.68 -4.19 -6.16
CA TYR A 168 15.85 -4.67 -7.54
C TYR A 168 16.56 -3.63 -8.43
N SER A 169 16.00 -2.42 -8.54
CA SER A 169 16.62 -1.27 -9.24
C SER A 169 15.92 0.06 -8.92
N SER A 170 16.63 1.17 -9.15
CA SER A 170 16.07 2.53 -9.02
C SER A 170 14.89 2.77 -9.96
N GLU A 171 14.97 2.26 -11.19
CA GLU A 171 13.94 2.41 -12.22
C GLU A 171 12.68 1.63 -11.85
N SER A 172 12.84 0.42 -11.28
CA SER A 172 11.72 -0.37 -10.77
C SER A 172 10.95 0.37 -9.68
N ALA A 173 11.68 1.08 -8.80
CA ALA A 173 11.07 1.87 -7.73
C ALA A 173 10.23 3.03 -8.28
N GLN A 174 10.67 3.69 -9.36
CA GLN A 174 9.91 4.76 -10.02
C GLN A 174 8.64 4.23 -10.69
N VAL A 175 8.73 3.09 -11.40
CA VAL A 175 7.57 2.41 -12.00
C VAL A 175 6.56 2.02 -10.91
N ALA A 176 7.06 1.36 -9.86
CA ALA A 176 6.24 0.87 -8.76
C ALA A 176 5.55 2.02 -7.99
N ALA A 177 6.28 3.11 -7.71
CA ALA A 177 5.75 4.30 -7.07
C ALA A 177 4.59 4.90 -7.89
N THR A 178 4.81 5.10 -9.20
CA THR A 178 3.83 5.68 -10.10
C THR A 178 2.53 4.87 -10.13
N LEU A 179 2.64 3.55 -10.31
CA LEU A 179 1.47 2.64 -10.35
C LEU A 179 0.73 2.57 -9.01
N LYS A 180 1.45 2.60 -7.87
CA LYS A 180 0.83 2.56 -6.54
C LYS A 180 0.12 3.87 -6.18
N LEU A 181 0.64 4.99 -6.65
CA LEU A 181 0.01 6.30 -6.43
C LEU A 181 -1.28 6.45 -7.23
N GLY A 182 -1.31 5.95 -8.47
CA GLY A 182 -2.55 5.87 -9.25
C GLY A 182 -3.66 5.09 -8.53
N ARG A 183 -3.32 4.02 -7.80
CA ARG A 183 -4.27 3.25 -6.98
C ARG A 183 -4.73 3.96 -5.73
N THR A 184 -3.86 4.75 -5.11
CA THR A 184 -4.20 5.43 -3.86
C THR A 184 -5.37 6.39 -4.04
N LEU A 185 -5.58 6.91 -5.26
CA LEU A 185 -6.75 7.71 -5.63
C LEU A 185 -8.08 6.94 -5.49
N TRP A 186 -8.08 5.63 -5.70
CA TRP A 186 -9.26 4.76 -5.56
C TRP A 186 -9.76 4.60 -4.12
N LEU A 187 -8.98 5.08 -3.14
CA LEU A 187 -9.44 5.19 -1.76
C LEU A 187 -10.68 6.09 -1.63
N ILE A 188 -10.75 7.16 -2.43
CA ILE A 188 -11.86 8.12 -2.40
C ILE A 188 -13.19 7.47 -2.80
N PRO A 189 -13.34 6.86 -4.00
CA PRO A 189 -14.58 6.20 -4.38
C PRO A 189 -14.93 5.03 -3.46
N LEU A 190 -13.94 4.24 -3.00
CA LEU A 190 -14.21 3.15 -2.06
C LEU A 190 -14.87 3.66 -0.78
N ILE A 191 -14.35 4.75 -0.20
CA ILE A 191 -14.90 5.33 1.03
C ILE A 191 -16.32 5.88 0.81
N LEU A 192 -16.57 6.53 -0.33
CA LEU A 192 -17.90 7.06 -0.65
C LEU A 192 -18.92 5.94 -0.77
N ILE A 193 -18.59 4.88 -1.51
CA ILE A 193 -19.44 3.69 -1.69
C ILE A 193 -19.64 2.96 -0.35
N ALA A 194 -18.56 2.74 0.41
CA ALA A 194 -18.64 2.09 1.70
C ALA A 194 -19.51 2.88 2.69
N ASN A 195 -19.41 4.22 2.71
CA ASN A 195 -20.33 5.03 3.51
C ASN A 195 -21.76 4.87 3.03
N TRP A 196 -22.03 4.97 1.73
CA TRP A 196 -23.39 4.81 1.21
C TRP A 196 -24.03 3.46 1.58
N ILE A 197 -23.25 2.37 1.55
CA ILE A 197 -23.71 1.01 1.89
C ILE A 197 -23.85 0.80 3.41
N PHE A 198 -22.84 1.19 4.19
CA PHE A 198 -22.74 0.82 5.62
C PHE A 198 -23.15 1.93 6.58
N ASN A 199 -23.29 3.19 6.13
CA ASN A 199 -23.53 4.33 7.00
C ASN A 199 -24.28 5.52 6.32
N LYS A 200 -25.58 5.69 6.63
CA LYS A 200 -26.42 6.77 6.05
C LYS A 200 -26.07 8.20 6.51
N GLN A 201 -25.14 8.38 7.45
CA GLN A 201 -24.68 9.70 7.91
C GLN A 201 -23.19 9.88 7.59
N ALA A 202 -22.90 10.44 6.41
CA ALA A 202 -21.54 10.62 5.92
C ALA A 202 -20.82 11.77 6.66
N LYS A 203 -19.69 11.47 7.32
CA LYS A 203 -18.62 12.47 7.50
C LYS A 203 -17.58 12.21 6.41
N ALA A 204 -17.30 13.23 5.60
CA ALA A 204 -16.31 13.14 4.52
C ALA A 204 -14.97 12.60 5.06
N ALA A 205 -14.39 11.61 4.37
CA ALA A 205 -13.05 11.18 4.71
C ALA A 205 -12.04 12.31 4.51
N LYS A 206 -11.07 12.41 5.42
CA LYS A 206 -9.97 13.36 5.30
C LYS A 206 -9.13 12.95 4.08
N PHE A 207 -9.15 13.79 3.04
CA PHE A 207 -8.32 13.64 1.86
C PHE A 207 -6.83 13.57 2.26
N PRO A 208 -6.04 12.60 1.76
CA PRO A 208 -4.63 12.49 2.13
C PRO A 208 -3.83 13.65 1.56
N ARG A 209 -3.46 14.63 2.41
CA ARG A 209 -2.79 15.87 1.99
C ARG A 209 -1.48 15.64 1.21
N PHE A 210 -0.76 14.54 1.48
CA PHE A 210 0.49 14.22 0.78
C PHE A 210 0.30 13.99 -0.73
N ILE A 211 -0.90 13.60 -1.18
CA ILE A 211 -1.22 13.45 -2.61
C ILE A 211 -1.13 14.82 -3.31
N ILE A 212 -1.59 15.89 -2.66
CA ILE A 212 -1.51 17.26 -3.20
C ILE A 212 -0.05 17.66 -3.38
N PHE A 213 0.78 17.43 -2.36
CA PHE A 213 2.21 17.73 -2.41
C PHE A 213 2.94 16.88 -3.45
N PHE A 214 2.55 15.62 -3.64
CA PHE A 214 3.11 14.74 -4.67
C PHE A 214 2.80 15.26 -6.09
N VAL A 215 1.53 15.62 -6.36
CA VAL A 215 1.13 16.20 -7.64
C VAL A 215 1.88 17.52 -7.89
N ALA A 216 1.97 18.38 -6.87
CA ALA A 216 2.74 19.63 -6.96
C ALA A 216 4.22 19.36 -7.29
N ALA A 217 4.85 18.38 -6.63
CA ALA A 217 6.23 18.00 -6.88
C ALA A 217 6.47 17.53 -8.33
N ILE A 218 5.55 16.75 -8.91
CA ILE A 218 5.62 16.36 -10.33
C ILE A 218 5.48 17.58 -11.23
N THR A 219 4.52 18.48 -10.97
CA THR A 219 4.29 19.65 -11.84
C THR A 219 5.46 20.62 -11.84
N LEU A 220 6.19 20.72 -10.73
CA LEU A 220 7.39 21.55 -10.61
C LEU A 220 8.62 20.91 -11.28
N ASN A 221 8.60 19.59 -11.52
CA ASN A 221 9.63 18.85 -12.24
C ASN A 221 9.29 18.73 -13.74
N THR A 222 8.96 19.88 -14.35
CA THR A 222 8.68 20.01 -15.78
C THR A 222 9.93 20.23 -16.61
#